data_AF-A0A2P6W1A1-F1
#
_entry.id   AF-A0A2P6W1A1-F1
#
_cell.length_a   1.000
_cell.length_b   1.000
_cell.length_c   1.000
_cell.angle_alpha   90.00
_cell.angle_beta   90.00
_cell.angle_gamma   90.00
#
_symmetry.space_group_name_H-M   'P 1'
#
loop_
_entity.id
_entity.type
_entity.pdbx_description
1 polymer ?
#
loop_
_entity_poly.entity_id
_entity_poly.type
_entity_poly.pdbx_seq_one_letter_code
_entity_poly.pdbx_strand_id
1 'polypeptide(L)' 'MELEAVEKEDRILINLNQNHTVANLVRKAVWENGGEAAYDQGHPLGGESNLIVEAENPEEVVKDAIETAREWFDKLEDQL' A
#
# COMPACT_ATOMS: atom_id res chain seq x y z
N MET A 1 2.82 -0.49 -15.12
CA MET A 1 3.24 0.11 -13.84
C MET A 1 4.43 -0.70 -13.40
N GLU A 2 5.61 -0.10 -13.31
CA GLU A 2 6.79 -0.74 -12.73
C GLU A 2 6.79 -0.41 -11.23
N LEU A 3 6.89 -1.44 -10.40
CA LEU A 3 6.97 -1.32 -8.94
C LEU A 3 8.43 -1.54 -8.56
N GLU A 4 9.09 -0.54 -8.00
CA GLU A 4 10.41 -0.70 -7.37
C GLU A 4 10.19 -0.91 -5.87
N ALA A 5 10.58 -2.09 -5.37
CA ALA A 5 10.52 -2.44 -3.96
C ALA A 5 11.94 -2.45 -3.38
N VAL A 6 12.17 -1.68 -2.31
CA VAL A 6 13.40 -1.74 -1.52
C VAL A 6 13.08 -2.36 -0.17
N GLU A 7 13.64 -3.54 0.09
CA GLU A 7 13.40 -4.33 1.30
C GLU A 7 14.51 -4.07 2.34
N LYS A 8 14.11 -3.88 3.59
CA LYS A 8 14.98 -3.94 4.78
C LYS A 8 14.21 -4.72 5.84
N GLU A 9 14.63 -5.96 6.11
CA GLU A 9 14.15 -6.94 7.13
C GLU A 9 12.66 -6.91 7.55
N ASP A 10 12.12 -5.80 8.06
CA ASP A 10 10.74 -5.59 8.50
C ASP A 10 9.95 -4.53 7.70
N ARG A 11 10.54 -3.98 6.63
CA ARG A 11 10.00 -2.83 5.89
C ARG A 11 10.09 -3.02 4.38
N ILE A 12 9.02 -2.64 3.68
CA ILE A 12 8.96 -2.50 2.22
C ILE A 12 8.52 -1.08 1.84
N LEU A 13 9.17 -0.52 0.81
CA LEU A 13 8.76 0.71 0.16
C LEU A 13 8.14 0.36 -1.20
N ILE A 14 6.99 0.95 -1.51
CA ILE A 14 6.26 0.72 -2.76
C ILE A 14 6.04 2.07 -3.44
N ASN A 15 6.68 2.28 -4.58
CA ASN A 15 6.41 3.43 -5.43
C ASN A 15 5.09 3.24 -6.20
N LEU A 16 4.10 4.08 -5.89
CA LEU A 16 2.77 4.05 -6.52
C LEU A 16 2.58 5.17 -7.54
N ASN A 17 3.67 5.73 -8.08
CA ASN A 17 3.68 6.76 -9.14
C ASN A 17 2.74 7.95 -8.85
N GLN A 18 2.83 8.53 -7.65
CA GLN A 18 1.96 9.64 -7.20
C GLN A 18 0.47 9.31 -7.10
N ASN A 19 0.07 8.04 -7.16
CA ASN A 19 -1.35 7.69 -7.00
C ASN A 19 -1.74 7.66 -5.52
N HIS A 20 -2.05 8.83 -4.96
CA HIS A 20 -2.43 8.99 -3.55
C HIS A 20 -3.72 8.24 -3.19
N THR A 21 -4.63 8.06 -4.14
CA THR A 21 -5.88 7.32 -3.91
C THR A 21 -5.58 5.85 -3.69
N VAL A 22 -4.79 5.25 -4.57
CA VAL A 22 -4.35 3.85 -4.45
C VAL A 22 -3.47 3.68 -3.20
N ALA A 23 -2.54 4.60 -2.94
CA ALA A 23 -1.70 4.57 -1.75
C ALA A 23 -2.53 4.58 -0.47
N ASN A 24 -3.54 5.45 -0.36
CA ASN A 24 -4.41 5.50 0.81
C ASN A 24 -5.30 4.27 0.96
N LEU A 25 -5.78 3.70 -0.16
CA LEU A 25 -6.57 2.48 -0.14
C LEU A 25 -5.75 1.31 0.41
N VAL A 26 -4.58 1.07 -0.18
CA VAL A 26 -3.68 -0.02 0.22
C VAL A 26 -3.18 0.20 1.64
N ARG A 27 -2.86 1.45 2.04
CA ARG A 27 -2.49 1.79 3.42
C ARG A 27 -3.54 1.37 4.44
N LYS A 28 -4.82 1.65 4.16
CA LYS A 28 -5.92 1.23 5.05
C LYS A 28 -6.03 -0.29 5.11
N ALA A 29 -5.88 -0.97 3.97
CA ALA A 29 -5.94 -2.42 3.92
C ALA A 29 -4.76 -3.07 4.68
N VAL A 30 -3.58 -2.48 4.65
CA VAL A 30 -2.42 -2.94 5.44
C VAL A 30 -2.73 -2.92 6.94
N TRP A 31 -3.42 -1.90 7.44
CA TRP A 31 -3.81 -1.83 8.85
C TRP A 31 -4.77 -2.95 9.28
N GLU A 32 -5.61 -3.44 8.37
CA GLU A 32 -6.50 -4.59 8.64
C GLU A 32 -5.77 -5.93 8.61
N ASN A 33 -4.57 -5.98 7.99
CA ASN A 33 -3.76 -7.20 7.84
C ASN A 33 -2.55 -7.23 8.79
N GLY A 34 -2.61 -6.44 9.87
CA GLY A 34 -1.61 -6.49 10.95
C GLY A 34 -0.29 -5.80 10.64
N GLY A 35 -0.22 -4.99 9.58
CA GLY A 35 0.93 -4.14 9.28
C GLY A 35 0.72 -2.69 9.69
N GLU A 36 1.82 -1.99 9.91
CA GLU A 36 1.83 -0.53 9.98
C GLU A 36 2.13 0.05 8.60
N ALA A 37 1.48 1.16 8.26
CA ALA A 37 1.72 1.80 6.97
C ALA A 37 1.60 3.32 7.04
N ALA A 38 2.56 3.97 6.40
CA ALA A 38 2.61 5.42 6.19
C ALA A 38 2.81 5.69 4.70
N TYR A 39 2.44 6.88 4.26
CA TYR A 39 2.75 7.34 2.91
C TYR A 39 3.61 8.59 3.03
N ASP A 40 4.72 8.60 2.30
CA ASP A 40 5.53 9.80 2.11
C ASP A 40 5.07 10.48 0.82
N GLN A 41 4.69 11.76 0.93
CA GLN A 41 4.32 12.61 -0.20
C GLN A 41 5.51 12.92 -1.10
N GLY A 42 6.74 12.70 -0.62
CA GLY A 42 7.95 13.13 -1.30
C GLY A 42 8.03 14.66 -1.40
N HIS A 43 9.07 15.15 -2.10
CA HIS A 43 9.22 16.58 -2.37
C HIS A 43 8.13 17.09 -3.34
N PRO A 44 7.44 18.22 -3.06
CA PRO A 44 6.30 18.70 -3.86
C PRO A 44 6.57 18.96 -5.35
N LEU A 45 7.83 19.09 -5.73
CA LEU A 45 8.27 19.40 -7.11
C LEU A 45 9.02 18.25 -7.80
N GLY A 46 9.05 17.04 -7.21
CA GLY A 46 9.72 15.90 -7.87
C GLY A 46 9.99 14.65 -7.05
N GLY A 47 9.48 14.52 -5.81
CA GLY A 47 9.67 13.30 -5.03
C GLY A 47 8.61 12.27 -5.36
N GLU A 48 9.01 11.01 -5.54
CA GLU A 48 8.12 9.87 -5.72
C GLU A 48 7.30 9.60 -4.45
N SER A 49 5.98 9.43 -4.59
CA SER A 49 5.10 9.07 -3.50
C SER A 49 5.29 7.59 -3.21
N ASN A 50 5.77 7.30 -2.01
CA ASN A 50 6.04 5.95 -1.57
C ASN A 50 5.08 5.56 -0.47
N LEU A 51 4.47 4.39 -0.61
CA LEU A 51 3.85 3.70 0.52
C LEU A 51 4.96 2.95 1.27
N ILE A 52 5.07 3.20 2.56
CA ILE A 52 6.00 2.53 3.46
C ILE A 52 5.17 1.58 4.30
N VAL A 53 5.51 0.30 4.29
CA VAL A 53 4.84 -0.73 5.08
C VAL A 53 5.86 -1.40 6.00
N GLU A 54 5.50 -1.54 7.26
CA GLU A 54 6.28 -2.23 8.30
C GLU A 54 5.49 -3.40 8.87
N ALA A 55 6.08 -4.58 8.86
CA ALA A 55 5.50 -5.81 9.40
C ALA A 55 6.57 -6.90 9.54
N GLU A 56 6.27 -7.99 10.25
CA GLU A 56 7.17 -9.16 10.34
C GLU A 56 7.43 -9.79 8.96
N ASN A 57 6.41 -9.81 8.08
CA ASN A 57 6.48 -10.28 6.68
C ASN A 57 5.84 -9.24 5.75
N PRO A 58 6.53 -8.14 5.42
CA PRO A 58 5.93 -6.99 4.75
C PRO A 58 5.39 -7.32 3.35
N GLU A 59 6.03 -8.23 2.61
CA GLU A 59 5.51 -8.67 1.30
C GLU A 59 4.16 -9.40 1.40
N GLU A 60 4.00 -10.26 2.40
CA GLU A 60 2.77 -11.04 2.61
C GLU A 60 1.63 -10.11 3.01
N VAL A 61 1.89 -9.22 3.97
CA VAL A 61 0.93 -8.20 4.42
C VAL A 61 0.47 -7.31 3.27
N VAL A 62 1.37 -6.92 2.36
CA VAL A 62 1.00 -6.14 1.17
C VAL A 62 0.12 -6.93 0.21
N LYS A 63 0.41 -8.22 -0.02
CA LYS A 63 -0.42 -9.09 -0.88
C LYS A 63 -1.82 -9.23 -0.29
N ASP A 64 -1.92 -9.49 1.01
CA ASP A 64 -3.19 -9.64 1.72
C ASP A 64 -3.98 -8.33 1.75
N ALA A 65 -3.29 -7.19 1.90
CA ALA A 65 -3.88 -5.86 1.80
C ALA A 65 -4.47 -5.59 0.40
N ILE A 66 -3.79 -6.00 -0.67
CA ILE A 66 -4.31 -5.86 -2.03
C ILE A 66 -5.58 -6.71 -2.21
N GLU A 67 -5.59 -7.95 -1.70
CA GLU A 67 -6.78 -8.81 -1.80
C GLU A 67 -7.94 -8.26 -0.97
N THR A 68 -7.67 -7.78 0.25
CA THR A 68 -8.66 -7.08 1.10
C THR A 68 -9.28 -5.89 0.36
N ALA A 69 -8.46 -5.10 -0.33
CA ALA A 69 -8.95 -3.97 -1.10
C ALA A 69 -9.82 -4.40 -2.30
N ARG A 70 -9.52 -5.54 -2.93
CA ARG A 70 -10.37 -6.13 -3.99
C ARG A 70 -11.71 -6.58 -3.44
N GLU A 71 -11.72 -7.29 -2.31
CA GLU A 71 -12.97 -7.70 -1.65
C GLU A 71 -13.86 -6.52 -1.26
N TRP A 72 -13.27 -5.37 -0.89
CA TRP A 72 -14.06 -4.16 -0.62
C TRP A 72 -14.78 -3.63 -1.85
N PHE A 73 -14.16 -3.74 -3.04
CA PHE A 73 -14.81 -3.37 -4.29
C PHE A 73 -15.91 -4.37 -4.66
N ASP A 74 -15.66 -5.68 -4.51
CA ASP A 74 -16.68 -6.71 -4.78
C ASP A 74 -17.92 -6.50 -3.90
N LYS A 75 -17.71 -6.27 -2.60
CA LYS A 75 -18.80 -5.97 -1.64
C LYS A 75 -19.54 -4.67 -1.97
N LEU A 76 -18.87 -3.69 -2.57
CA LEU A 76 -19.49 -2.45 -3.01
C LEU A 76 -20.33 -2.67 -4.28
N GLU A 77 -19.84 -3.45 -5.23
CA GLU A 77 -20.56 -3.81 -6.45
C GLU A 77 -21.84 -4.58 -6.14
N ASP A 78 -21.80 -5.53 -5.21
CA ASP A 78 -22.96 -6.28 -4.74
C ASP A 78 -24.06 -5.40 -4.07
N GLN A 79 -23.72 -4.17 -3.69
CA GLN A 79 -24.64 -3.21 -3.06
C GLN A 79 -25.27 -2.21 -4.04
N LEU A 80 -24.88 -2.24 -5.32
CA LEU A 80 -25.40 -1.37 -6.38
C LEU A 80 -26.51 -2.05 -7.19
#